data_AF-D2C2W0-F1
#
_entry.id   AF-D2C2W0-F1
#
_cell.length_a   1.000
_cell.length_b   1.000
_cell.length_c   1.000
_cell.angle_alpha   90.00
_cell.angle_beta   90.00
_cell.angle_gamma   90.00
#
_symmetry.space_group_name_H-M   'P 1'
#
loop_
_entity.id
_entity.type
_entity.pdbx_description
1 polymer ?
#
loop_
_entity_poly.entity_id
_entity_poly.type
_entity_poly.pdbx_seq_one_letter_code
_entity_poly.pdbx_strand_id
1 'polypeptide(L)'
;MSPVLLFFLTLVFIADGLMVFLIPVLVYAETQSLTYSGLSYMLWWLPRIVLTPALGVLIDRLGVRPVSIASDALKAFGCLLLCLVLNFTEQPLILALTCGLLGAGVSIGNAQTITAVEKLIAAHSRHIDRDANVLTRLDLLGMVLGPLIGMALYEYGFLTLLYIAATLYLCNAYYFLTSRLFTFTSDDVSENKINTPQSAKINSFPLLTIIKSPFIILMIVLALGNNMFDGLVESSGAALIENKMGLSVKYFGFIDICAGAAGFLSTLVYGAALNRLSRETLLAIGLGLIVIASLLLTTTLDQLGPFLTFYSLGIVGKVFTGNIMRTLRLTLIPYERLASTSSLIVLLNQSVLPLMGVFLFLSEHEGWPLTRFMHIAITLSLLAGIGLLIGLRRKKRENTPLSSPHPDISR
;
A
#
# COMPACT_ATOMS: atom_id res chain seq x y z
N MET A 1 17.15 -3.92 9.15
CA MET A 1 16.20 -4.45 10.18
C MET A 1 16.61 -5.86 10.65
N SER A 2 16.17 -6.31 11.84
CA SER A 2 16.44 -7.67 12.34
C SER A 2 15.78 -8.73 11.45
N PRO A 3 16.48 -9.82 11.05
CA PRO A 3 15.89 -10.92 10.27
C PRO A 3 14.67 -11.54 10.95
N VAL A 4 14.66 -11.61 12.28
CA VAL A 4 13.54 -12.17 13.06
C VAL A 4 12.29 -11.30 12.91
N LEU A 5 12.42 -9.97 13.01
CA LEU A 5 11.31 -9.05 12.77
C LEU A 5 10.76 -9.20 11.35
N LEU A 6 11.64 -9.29 10.36
CA LEU A 6 11.23 -9.46 8.96
C LEU A 6 10.46 -10.77 8.75
N PHE A 7 10.87 -11.86 9.39
CA PHE A 7 10.16 -13.13 9.34
C PHE A 7 8.72 -12.99 9.84
N PHE A 8 8.53 -12.45 11.05
CA PHE A 8 7.18 -12.31 11.62
C PHE A 8 6.31 -11.31 10.84
N LEU A 9 6.89 -10.21 10.34
CA LEU A 9 6.19 -9.31 9.42
C LEU A 9 5.77 -10.01 8.13
N THR A 10 6.59 -10.90 7.59
CA THR A 10 6.24 -11.70 6.41
C THR A 10 5.00 -12.56 6.67
N LEU A 11 4.91 -13.20 7.85
CA LEU A 11 3.72 -13.98 8.24
C LEU A 11 2.46 -13.11 8.22
N VAL A 12 2.54 -11.89 8.75
CA VAL A 12 1.43 -10.95 8.77
C VAL A 12 1.01 -10.52 7.37
N PHE A 13 1.96 -10.17 6.49
CA PHE A 13 1.62 -9.79 5.11
C PHE A 13 1.02 -10.95 4.31
N ILE A 14 1.49 -12.18 4.53
CA ILE A 14 0.88 -13.38 3.95
C ILE A 14 -0.56 -13.55 4.43
N ALA A 15 -0.80 -13.41 5.74
CA ALA A 15 -2.14 -13.50 6.31
C ALA A 15 -3.05 -12.37 5.81
N ASP A 16 -2.55 -11.13 5.71
CA ASP A 16 -3.29 -9.98 5.20
C ASP A 16 -3.67 -10.24 3.72
N GLY A 17 -2.71 -10.69 2.90
CA GLY A 17 -2.96 -11.06 1.50
C GLY A 17 -3.93 -12.23 1.33
N LEU A 18 -3.86 -13.23 2.21
CA LEU A 18 -4.82 -14.34 2.26
C LEU A 18 -6.22 -13.81 2.58
N MET A 19 -6.36 -12.96 3.60
CA MET A 19 -7.66 -12.45 4.03
C MET A 19 -8.31 -11.52 3.00
N VAL A 20 -7.53 -10.70 2.29
CA VAL A 20 -8.04 -9.86 1.18
C VAL A 20 -8.70 -10.73 0.10
N PHE A 21 -8.07 -11.85 -0.25
CA PHE A 21 -8.61 -12.83 -1.19
C PHE A 21 -9.79 -13.61 -0.60
N LEU A 22 -9.65 -14.07 0.64
CA LEU A 22 -10.55 -15.03 1.27
C LEU A 22 -11.95 -14.47 1.49
N ILE A 23 -12.09 -13.22 1.95
CA ILE A 23 -13.40 -12.64 2.30
C ILE A 23 -14.40 -12.64 1.14
N PRO A 24 -14.11 -12.03 -0.03
CA PRO A 24 -15.06 -12.04 -1.14
C PRO A 24 -15.31 -13.46 -1.68
N VAL A 25 -14.28 -14.31 -1.71
CA VAL A 25 -14.39 -15.70 -2.20
C VAL A 25 -15.28 -16.55 -1.30
N LEU A 26 -15.12 -16.43 0.02
CA LEU A 26 -15.95 -17.10 1.02
C LEU A 26 -17.41 -16.70 0.86
N VAL A 27 -17.71 -15.39 0.80
CA VAL A 27 -19.09 -14.93 0.66
C VAL A 27 -19.69 -15.40 -0.66
N TYR A 28 -18.92 -15.39 -1.75
CA TYR A 28 -19.39 -15.90 -3.03
C TYR A 28 -19.68 -17.41 -2.96
N ALA A 29 -18.78 -18.20 -2.38
CA ALA A 29 -18.94 -19.65 -2.29
C ALA A 29 -20.17 -20.06 -1.48
N GLU A 30 -20.44 -19.37 -0.36
CA GLU A 30 -21.57 -19.68 0.51
C GLU A 30 -22.91 -19.15 -0.02
N THR A 31 -22.89 -18.01 -0.75
CA THR A 31 -24.14 -17.35 -1.18
C THR A 31 -24.46 -17.53 -2.67
N GLN A 32 -23.49 -17.97 -3.46
CA GLN A 32 -23.53 -17.99 -4.93
C GLN A 32 -23.90 -16.63 -5.56
N SER A 33 -23.64 -15.53 -4.85
CA SER A 33 -24.05 -14.18 -5.25
C SER A 33 -22.86 -13.24 -5.37
N LEU A 34 -22.62 -12.76 -6.59
CA LEU A 34 -21.64 -11.72 -6.87
C LEU A 34 -21.96 -10.41 -6.15
N THR A 35 -23.25 -10.09 -5.99
CA THR A 35 -23.69 -8.88 -5.27
C THR A 35 -23.28 -8.92 -3.80
N TYR A 36 -23.46 -10.06 -3.12
CA TYR A 36 -23.07 -10.19 -1.71
C TYR A 36 -21.55 -10.26 -1.53
N SER A 37 -20.84 -10.92 -2.44
CA SER A 37 -19.37 -10.90 -2.47
C SER A 37 -18.82 -9.48 -2.64
N GLY A 38 -19.34 -8.72 -3.62
CA GLY A 38 -18.98 -7.32 -3.85
C GLY A 38 -19.32 -6.41 -2.67
N LEU A 39 -20.47 -6.61 -2.01
CA LEU A 39 -20.84 -5.90 -0.78
C LEU A 39 -19.81 -6.14 0.34
N SER A 40 -19.41 -7.39 0.56
CA SER A 40 -18.41 -7.72 1.58
C SER A 40 -17.05 -7.07 1.29
N TYR A 41 -16.65 -7.03 0.01
CA TYR A 41 -15.41 -6.39 -0.45
C TYR A 41 -15.45 -4.86 -0.29
N MET A 42 -16.58 -4.23 -0.59
CA MET A 42 -16.76 -2.78 -0.34
C MET A 42 -16.64 -2.46 1.16
N LEU A 43 -17.27 -3.27 2.02
CA LEU A 43 -17.21 -3.12 3.47
C LEU A 43 -15.82 -3.41 4.04
N TRP A 44 -15.00 -4.23 3.38
CA TRP A 44 -13.59 -4.41 3.74
C TRP A 44 -12.77 -3.12 3.58
N TRP A 45 -13.05 -2.32 2.55
CA TRP A 45 -12.26 -1.13 2.20
C TRP A 45 -12.74 0.16 2.84
N LEU A 46 -14.06 0.38 2.91
CA LEU A 46 -14.61 1.68 3.32
C LEU A 46 -14.22 2.09 4.75
N PRO A 47 -14.37 1.23 5.79
CA PRO A 47 -13.95 1.57 7.16
C PRO A 47 -12.44 1.73 7.28
N ARG A 48 -11.65 0.97 6.50
CA ARG A 48 -10.18 1.08 6.44
C ARG A 48 -9.76 2.50 6.12
N ILE A 49 -10.31 3.07 5.04
CA ILE A 49 -9.94 4.42 4.59
C ILE A 49 -10.23 5.44 5.69
N VAL A 50 -11.41 5.38 6.31
CA VAL A 50 -11.85 6.35 7.33
C VAL A 50 -11.03 6.26 8.62
N LEU A 51 -10.68 5.04 9.07
CA LEU A 51 -10.05 4.82 10.38
C LEU A 51 -8.51 4.82 10.35
N THR A 52 -7.89 4.71 9.17
CA THR A 52 -6.42 4.72 9.01
C THR A 52 -5.74 5.94 9.66
N PRO A 53 -6.23 7.19 9.52
CA PRO A 53 -5.65 8.35 10.19
C PRO A 53 -5.60 8.21 11.71
N ALA A 54 -6.68 7.70 12.31
CA ALA A 54 -6.79 7.51 13.76
C ALA A 54 -5.76 6.51 14.28
N LEU A 55 -5.51 5.43 13.53
CA LEU A 55 -4.45 4.47 13.85
C LEU A 55 -3.06 5.11 13.84
N GLY A 56 -2.77 5.97 12.86
CA GLY A 56 -1.49 6.68 12.82
C GLY A 56 -1.29 7.57 14.05
N VAL A 57 -2.34 8.25 14.50
CA VAL A 57 -2.32 9.02 15.76
C VAL A 57 -2.08 8.11 16.97
N LEU A 58 -2.69 6.92 16.99
CA LEU A 58 -2.50 5.95 18.06
C LEU A 58 -1.06 5.43 18.12
N ILE A 59 -0.46 5.11 16.98
CA ILE A 59 0.96 4.73 16.86
C ILE A 59 1.87 5.87 17.33
N ASP A 60 1.51 7.12 17.02
CA ASP A 60 2.27 8.29 17.49
C ASP A 60 2.20 8.50 19.00
N ARG A 61 1.06 8.19 19.63
CA ARG A 61 0.84 8.40 21.06
C ARG A 61 1.30 7.23 21.93
N LEU A 62 0.95 6.00 21.55
CA LEU A 62 1.19 4.81 22.35
C LEU A 62 2.46 4.05 21.93
N GLY A 63 3.03 4.39 20.77
CA GLY A 63 4.17 3.69 20.20
C GLY A 63 3.78 2.48 19.35
N VAL A 64 4.75 1.93 18.64
CA VAL A 64 4.53 0.83 17.67
C VAL A 64 4.09 -0.46 18.36
N ARG A 65 4.77 -0.86 19.44
CA ARG A 65 4.60 -2.16 20.07
C ARG A 65 3.17 -2.42 20.58
N PRO A 66 2.57 -1.63 21.49
CA PRO A 66 1.24 -1.93 22.01
C PRO A 66 0.16 -1.88 20.92
N VAL A 67 0.31 -0.98 19.94
CA VAL A 67 -0.63 -0.86 18.83
C VAL A 67 -0.53 -2.05 17.88
N SER A 68 0.67 -2.54 17.58
CA SER A 68 0.84 -3.75 16.76
C SER A 68 0.30 -5.00 17.45
N ILE A 69 0.54 -5.19 18.76
CA ILE A 69 -0.02 -6.31 19.52
C ILE A 69 -1.55 -6.27 19.49
N ALA A 70 -2.15 -5.11 19.77
CA ALA A 70 -3.60 -4.94 19.76
C ALA A 70 -4.19 -5.16 18.36
N SER A 71 -3.53 -4.64 17.33
CA SER A 71 -3.90 -4.81 15.93
C SER A 71 -3.91 -6.30 15.54
N ASP A 72 -2.81 -7.01 15.74
CA ASP A 72 -2.73 -8.43 15.36
C ASP A 72 -3.67 -9.32 16.18
N ALA A 73 -3.85 -9.02 17.46
CA ALA A 73 -4.84 -9.71 18.28
C ALA A 73 -6.27 -9.47 17.77
N LEU A 74 -6.61 -8.24 17.36
CA LEU A 74 -7.90 -7.92 16.75
C LEU A 74 -8.08 -8.62 15.39
N LYS A 75 -7.03 -8.69 14.56
CA LYS A 75 -7.06 -9.43 13.29
C LYS A 75 -7.32 -10.91 13.51
N ALA A 76 -6.58 -11.52 14.44
CA ALA A 76 -6.77 -12.93 14.80
C ALA A 76 -8.18 -13.18 15.35
N PHE A 77 -8.65 -12.34 16.26
CA PHE A 77 -10.00 -12.44 16.82
C PHE A 77 -11.07 -12.28 15.75
N GLY A 78 -10.88 -11.36 14.79
CA GLY A 78 -11.75 -11.20 13.63
C GLY A 78 -11.85 -12.49 12.80
N CYS A 79 -10.72 -13.16 12.53
CA CYS A 79 -10.70 -14.46 11.86
C CYS A 79 -11.46 -15.54 12.65
N LEU A 80 -11.30 -15.61 13.98
CA LEU A 80 -12.00 -16.57 14.82
C LEU A 80 -13.50 -16.28 14.92
N LEU A 81 -13.90 -15.01 14.96
CA LEU A 81 -15.31 -14.62 14.89
C LEU A 81 -15.93 -15.01 13.54
N LEU A 82 -15.19 -14.89 12.44
CA LEU A 82 -15.65 -15.37 11.13
C LEU A 82 -15.89 -16.87 11.12
N CYS A 83 -15.06 -17.66 11.81
CA CYS A 83 -15.32 -19.09 11.99
C CYS A 83 -16.67 -19.33 12.68
N LEU A 84 -17.03 -18.53 13.69
CA LEU A 84 -18.33 -18.65 14.35
C LEU A 84 -19.47 -18.25 13.39
N VAL A 85 -19.32 -17.13 12.67
CA VAL A 85 -20.33 -16.65 11.72
C VAL A 85 -20.65 -17.71 10.68
N LEU A 86 -19.63 -18.37 10.12
CA LEU A 86 -19.80 -19.45 9.15
C LEU A 86 -20.60 -20.66 9.69
N ASN A 87 -20.52 -20.93 11.00
CA ASN A 87 -21.22 -22.06 11.60
C ASN A 87 -22.68 -21.75 11.99
N PHE A 88 -23.05 -20.46 12.12
CA PHE A 88 -24.34 -20.06 12.69
C PHE A 88 -25.17 -19.13 11.80
N THR A 89 -24.63 -18.64 10.69
CA THR A 89 -25.33 -17.69 9.80
C THR A 89 -25.65 -18.33 8.46
N GLU A 90 -26.93 -18.60 8.24
CA GLU A 90 -27.42 -19.10 6.94
C GLU A 90 -27.96 -17.97 6.04
N GLN A 91 -28.20 -16.78 6.60
CA GLN A 91 -28.73 -15.65 5.84
C GLN A 91 -27.64 -14.96 5.01
N PRO A 92 -27.74 -14.93 3.66
CA PRO A 92 -26.68 -14.42 2.79
C PRO A 92 -26.29 -12.96 3.04
N LEU A 93 -27.27 -12.10 3.32
CA LEU A 93 -27.02 -10.68 3.61
C LEU A 93 -26.26 -10.51 4.93
N ILE A 94 -26.66 -11.22 5.99
CA ILE A 94 -25.99 -11.14 7.29
C ILE A 94 -24.56 -11.67 7.18
N LEU A 95 -24.36 -12.77 6.44
CA LEU A 95 -23.03 -13.31 6.15
C LEU A 95 -22.16 -12.25 5.47
N ALA A 96 -22.65 -11.65 4.37
CA ALA A 96 -21.90 -10.65 3.61
C ALA A 96 -21.54 -9.41 4.45
N LEU A 97 -22.50 -8.88 5.22
CA LEU A 97 -22.27 -7.74 6.11
C LEU A 97 -21.23 -8.06 7.18
N THR A 98 -21.34 -9.23 7.81
CA THR A 98 -20.46 -9.61 8.92
C THR A 98 -19.06 -9.94 8.42
N CYS A 99 -18.94 -10.68 7.31
CA CYS A 99 -17.67 -10.93 6.63
C CYS A 99 -16.97 -9.64 6.22
N GLY A 100 -17.71 -8.71 5.62
CA GLY A 100 -17.17 -7.41 5.23
C GLY A 100 -16.71 -6.57 6.41
N LEU A 101 -17.52 -6.45 7.47
CA LEU A 101 -17.21 -5.62 8.65
C LEU A 101 -16.08 -6.20 9.51
N LEU A 102 -16.06 -7.51 9.76
CA LEU A 102 -14.95 -8.15 10.47
C LEU A 102 -13.67 -8.13 9.62
N GLY A 103 -13.82 -8.36 8.31
CA GLY A 103 -12.74 -8.19 7.34
C GLY A 103 -12.16 -6.77 7.33
N ALA A 104 -13.00 -5.74 7.48
CA ALA A 104 -12.54 -4.38 7.63
C ALA A 104 -11.57 -4.21 8.82
N GLY A 105 -11.79 -4.93 9.93
CA GLY A 105 -10.85 -4.96 11.05
C GLY A 105 -9.46 -5.46 10.66
N VAL A 106 -9.40 -6.51 9.82
CA VAL A 106 -8.15 -7.02 9.24
C VAL A 106 -7.50 -6.00 8.31
N SER A 107 -8.29 -5.40 7.41
CA SER A 107 -7.88 -4.34 6.49
C SER A 107 -7.27 -3.12 7.20
N ILE A 108 -7.92 -2.69 8.29
CA ILE A 108 -7.46 -1.62 9.20
C ILE A 108 -6.12 -2.01 9.83
N GLY A 109 -6.01 -3.25 10.32
CA GLY A 109 -4.77 -3.76 10.90
C GLY A 109 -3.61 -3.91 9.91
N ASN A 110 -3.88 -4.17 8.62
CA ASN A 110 -2.88 -4.09 7.55
C ASN A 110 -2.34 -2.65 7.41
N ALA A 111 -3.23 -1.65 7.29
CA ALA A 111 -2.81 -0.24 7.22
C ALA A 111 -1.99 0.18 8.45
N GLN A 112 -2.36 -0.30 9.64
CA GLN A 112 -1.60 -0.14 10.87
C GLN A 112 -0.20 -0.77 10.75
N THR A 113 -0.10 -2.01 10.25
CA THR A 113 1.16 -2.76 10.10
C THR A 113 2.15 -1.99 9.23
N ILE A 114 1.72 -1.53 8.05
CA ILE A 114 2.57 -0.75 7.13
C ILE A 114 3.06 0.54 7.82
N THR A 115 2.14 1.29 8.44
CA THR A 115 2.46 2.57 9.10
C THR A 115 3.41 2.37 10.29
N ALA A 116 3.21 1.31 11.06
CA ALA A 116 4.06 0.95 12.19
C ALA A 116 5.48 0.60 11.74
N VAL A 117 5.62 -0.19 10.68
CA VAL A 117 6.93 -0.56 10.12
C VAL A 117 7.62 0.67 9.54
N GLU A 118 6.91 1.56 8.84
CA GLU A 118 7.44 2.86 8.40
C GLU A 118 8.04 3.64 9.59
N LYS A 119 7.33 3.70 10.73
CA LYS A 119 7.85 4.33 11.94
C LYS A 119 9.07 3.62 12.53
N LEU A 120 9.12 2.29 12.48
CA LEU A 120 10.30 1.53 12.92
C LEU A 120 11.52 1.78 12.02
N ILE A 121 11.31 1.89 10.71
CA ILE A 121 12.35 2.20 9.73
C ILE A 121 12.91 3.60 10.01
N ALA A 122 12.06 4.61 10.21
CA ALA A 122 12.52 5.96 10.51
C ALA A 122 13.32 6.04 11.83
N ALA A 123 12.97 5.24 12.83
CA ALA A 123 13.68 5.23 14.11
C ALA A 123 15.03 4.50 14.08
N HIS A 124 15.13 3.36 13.38
CA HIS A 124 16.25 2.43 13.57
C HIS A 124 17.01 2.08 12.29
N SER A 125 16.56 2.50 11.12
CA SER A 125 17.20 2.11 9.87
C SER A 125 18.50 2.87 9.63
N ARG A 126 19.57 2.14 9.36
CA ARG A 126 20.84 2.69 8.84
C ARG A 126 20.78 2.93 7.32
N HIS A 127 19.87 2.27 6.62
CA HIS A 127 19.75 2.30 5.16
C HIS A 127 18.27 2.43 4.77
N ILE A 128 17.71 3.62 4.93
CA ILE A 128 16.28 3.89 4.79
C ILE A 128 15.72 3.40 3.45
N ASP A 129 16.41 3.65 2.33
CA ASP A 129 15.95 3.19 1.01
C ASP A 129 15.84 1.66 0.91
N ARG A 130 16.82 0.95 1.49
CA ARG A 130 16.85 -0.51 1.48
C ARG A 130 15.72 -1.06 2.34
N ASP A 131 15.56 -0.56 3.56
CA ASP A 131 14.54 -1.05 4.49
C ASP A 131 13.12 -0.67 4.01
N ALA A 132 12.93 0.49 3.39
CA ALA A 132 11.67 0.88 2.74
C ALA A 132 11.32 -0.04 1.57
N ASN A 133 12.29 -0.43 0.74
CA ASN A 133 12.10 -1.40 -0.33
C ASN A 133 11.81 -2.81 0.20
N VAL A 134 12.42 -3.20 1.33
CA VAL A 134 12.09 -4.47 1.99
C VAL A 134 10.63 -4.48 2.44
N LEU A 135 10.11 -3.40 3.03
CA LEU A 135 8.70 -3.30 3.38
C LEU A 135 7.79 -3.50 2.16
N THR A 136 8.08 -2.83 1.04
CA THR A 136 7.34 -3.01 -0.22
C THR A 136 7.40 -4.46 -0.73
N ARG A 137 8.55 -5.11 -0.58
CA ARG A 137 8.73 -6.52 -0.97
C ARG A 137 7.86 -7.45 -0.13
N LEU A 138 7.76 -7.23 1.18
CA LEU A 138 6.94 -8.07 2.05
C LEU A 138 5.45 -7.95 1.70
N ASP A 139 4.98 -6.73 1.42
CA ASP A 139 3.60 -6.45 1.01
C ASP A 139 3.24 -7.18 -0.30
N LEU A 140 4.07 -7.04 -1.33
CA LEU A 140 3.89 -7.73 -2.62
C LEU A 140 4.03 -9.25 -2.51
N LEU A 141 4.90 -9.74 -1.61
CA LEU A 141 5.00 -11.17 -1.34
C LEU A 141 3.69 -11.70 -0.70
N GLY A 142 3.08 -10.91 0.20
CA GLY A 142 1.76 -11.21 0.77
C GLY A 142 0.67 -11.26 -0.30
N MET A 143 0.66 -10.28 -1.22
CA MET A 143 -0.27 -10.22 -2.35
C MET A 143 -0.20 -11.46 -3.26
N VAL A 144 0.97 -12.10 -3.37
CA VAL A 144 1.16 -13.33 -4.18
C VAL A 144 0.89 -14.59 -3.38
N LEU A 145 1.55 -14.73 -2.22
CA LEU A 145 1.48 -15.96 -1.42
C LEU A 145 0.12 -16.15 -0.74
N GLY A 146 -0.56 -15.06 -0.36
CA GLY A 146 -1.88 -15.11 0.26
C GLY A 146 -2.91 -15.85 -0.60
N PRO A 147 -3.20 -15.38 -1.83
CA PRO A 147 -4.07 -16.08 -2.77
C PRO A 147 -3.57 -17.48 -3.14
N LEU A 148 -2.26 -17.70 -3.29
CA LEU A 148 -1.71 -19.04 -3.58
C LEU A 148 -2.03 -20.04 -2.48
N ILE A 149 -1.86 -19.66 -1.20
CA ILE A 149 -2.25 -20.49 -0.06
C ILE A 149 -3.76 -20.69 -0.04
N GLY A 150 -4.53 -19.63 -0.28
CA GLY A 150 -5.99 -19.68 -0.36
C GLY A 150 -6.50 -20.67 -1.41
N MET A 151 -5.90 -20.66 -2.60
CA MET A 151 -6.24 -21.59 -3.69
C MET A 151 -5.76 -23.02 -3.39
N ALA A 152 -4.51 -23.19 -2.93
CA ALA A 152 -3.94 -24.51 -2.68
C ALA A 152 -4.65 -25.26 -1.55
N LEU A 153 -5.19 -24.54 -0.57
CA LEU A 153 -5.87 -25.13 0.59
C LEU A 153 -7.39 -24.94 0.57
N TYR A 154 -7.95 -24.47 -0.55
CA TYR A 154 -9.39 -24.21 -0.70
C TYR A 154 -10.24 -25.45 -0.39
N GLU A 155 -9.79 -26.63 -0.84
CA GLU A 155 -10.48 -27.92 -0.66
C GLU A 155 -10.59 -28.35 0.81
N TYR A 156 -9.73 -27.82 1.69
CA TYR A 156 -9.78 -28.10 3.14
C TYR A 156 -10.75 -27.17 3.90
N GLY A 157 -11.48 -26.30 3.18
CA GLY A 157 -12.54 -25.45 3.71
C GLY A 157 -12.08 -24.13 4.32
N PHE A 158 -13.02 -23.17 4.39
CA PHE A 158 -12.76 -21.80 4.84
C PHE A 158 -12.29 -21.69 6.29
N LEU A 159 -12.76 -22.59 7.17
CA LEU A 159 -12.33 -22.62 8.57
C LEU A 159 -10.82 -22.84 8.68
N THR A 160 -10.26 -23.75 7.88
CA THR A 160 -8.82 -24.04 7.85
C THR A 160 -8.01 -22.78 7.49
N LEU A 161 -8.43 -22.06 6.44
CA LEU A 161 -7.78 -20.83 5.99
C LEU A 161 -7.86 -19.71 7.05
N LEU A 162 -9.01 -19.57 7.72
CA LEU A 162 -9.19 -18.60 8.80
C LEU A 162 -8.31 -18.92 10.01
N TYR A 163 -8.16 -20.20 10.38
CA TYR A 163 -7.27 -20.63 11.45
C TYR A 163 -5.80 -20.39 11.11
N ILE A 164 -5.39 -20.60 9.85
CA ILE A 164 -4.05 -20.26 9.37
C ILE A 164 -3.81 -18.76 9.55
N ALA A 165 -4.69 -17.91 9.02
CA ALA A 165 -4.55 -16.46 9.14
C ALA A 165 -4.48 -16.01 10.61
N ALA A 166 -5.39 -16.50 11.47
CA ALA A 166 -5.39 -16.21 12.89
C ALA A 166 -4.08 -16.60 13.57
N THR A 167 -3.54 -17.77 13.25
CA THR A 167 -2.29 -18.28 13.82
C THR A 167 -1.11 -17.39 13.42
N LEU A 168 -1.03 -16.99 12.14
CA LEU A 168 0.04 -16.11 11.65
C LEU A 168 0.03 -14.74 12.34
N TYR A 169 -1.15 -14.15 12.56
CA TYR A 169 -1.29 -12.92 13.34
C TYR A 169 -0.88 -13.11 14.81
N LEU A 170 -1.34 -14.18 15.46
CA LEU A 170 -0.97 -14.48 16.85
C LEU A 170 0.54 -14.71 17.03
N CYS A 171 1.20 -15.33 16.04
CA CYS A 171 2.65 -15.47 16.05
C CYS A 171 3.37 -14.11 16.06
N ASN A 172 2.92 -13.14 15.26
CA ASN A 172 3.49 -11.80 15.27
C ASN A 172 3.15 -11.01 16.54
N ALA A 173 1.91 -11.13 17.04
CA ALA A 173 1.52 -10.54 18.33
C ALA A 173 2.39 -11.08 19.47
N TYR A 174 2.61 -12.40 19.51
CA TYR A 174 3.48 -13.05 20.48
C TYR A 174 4.94 -12.59 20.34
N TYR A 175 5.43 -12.40 19.11
CA TYR A 175 6.75 -11.83 18.88
C TYR A 175 6.86 -10.41 19.46
N PHE A 176 5.91 -9.51 19.18
CA PHE A 176 5.95 -8.16 19.76
C PHE A 176 5.76 -8.17 21.29
N LEU A 177 5.03 -9.14 21.84
CA LEU A 177 4.86 -9.30 23.28
C LEU A 177 6.16 -9.73 23.97
N THR A 178 6.90 -10.69 23.39
CA THR A 178 8.09 -11.29 24.00
C THR A 178 9.41 -10.61 23.61
N SER A 179 9.43 -9.90 22.48
CA SER A 179 10.63 -9.24 21.97
C SER A 179 11.10 -8.13 22.91
N ARG A 180 12.24 -8.37 23.58
CA ARG A 180 12.96 -7.37 24.38
C ARG A 180 13.57 -6.24 23.54
N LEU A 181 13.62 -6.40 22.21
CA LEU A 181 14.16 -5.39 21.28
C LEU A 181 13.40 -4.06 21.37
N PHE A 182 12.15 -4.08 21.84
CA PHE A 182 11.29 -2.90 21.97
C PHE A 182 11.11 -2.43 23.42
N THR A 183 11.86 -3.00 24.37
CA THR A 183 11.73 -2.67 25.80
C THR A 183 12.67 -1.52 26.23
N PHE A 184 13.54 -1.02 25.34
CA PHE A 184 14.52 0.04 25.65
C PHE A 184 14.16 1.45 25.15
N THR A 185 12.97 1.65 24.58
CA THR A 185 12.62 2.92 23.92
C THR A 185 12.00 3.94 24.88
N SER A 186 12.73 4.30 25.93
CA SER A 186 12.50 5.55 26.67
C SER A 186 13.81 6.29 26.93
N ASP A 187 14.93 5.59 27.07
CA ASP A 187 16.23 6.21 27.35
C ASP A 187 17.11 6.42 26.09
N ASP A 188 17.08 5.51 25.09
CA ASP A 188 17.97 5.58 23.92
C ASP A 188 17.60 6.63 22.85
N VAL A 189 16.40 7.20 22.91
CA VAL A 189 16.02 8.31 22.00
C VAL A 189 16.73 9.62 22.41
N SER A 190 17.35 9.66 23.59
CA SER A 190 18.07 10.84 24.09
C SER A 190 19.54 10.90 23.64
N GLU A 191 20.19 9.80 23.30
CA GLU A 191 21.64 9.80 23.01
C GLU A 191 22.02 10.12 21.56
N ASN A 192 21.12 9.96 20.58
CA ASN A 192 21.37 10.43 19.20
C ASN A 192 21.10 11.94 18.99
N LYS A 193 20.96 12.73 20.08
CA LYS A 193 20.80 14.20 20.07
C LYS A 193 22.13 14.95 19.85
N ILE A 194 22.96 14.52 18.91
CA ILE A 194 24.12 15.32 18.50
C ILE A 194 23.77 16.02 17.18
N ASN A 195 23.47 17.32 17.30
CA ASN A 195 23.39 18.34 16.24
C ASN A 195 22.07 18.47 15.46
N THR A 196 20.94 18.62 16.15
CA THR A 196 19.81 19.38 15.57
C THR A 196 19.43 20.51 16.52
N PRO A 197 19.56 21.80 16.12
CA PRO A 197 19.18 22.90 16.98
C PRO A 197 17.67 22.90 17.16
N GLN A 198 17.26 22.96 18.44
CA GLN A 198 15.91 23.23 18.91
C GLN A 198 14.80 22.26 18.47
N SER A 199 14.43 21.41 19.44
CA SER A 199 13.05 21.02 19.70
C SER A 199 12.17 22.28 19.83
N ALA A 200 11.82 22.89 18.69
CA ALA A 200 10.64 23.72 18.63
C ALA A 200 9.46 22.79 18.89
N LYS A 201 8.57 23.18 19.80
CA LYS A 201 7.24 22.58 19.93
C LYS A 201 6.53 22.68 18.58
N ILE A 202 6.72 21.71 17.70
CA ILE A 202 6.02 21.64 16.43
C ILE A 202 4.61 21.13 16.75
N ASN A 203 3.76 22.06 17.19
CA ASN A 203 2.31 21.93 17.30
C ASN A 203 1.66 21.98 15.89
N SER A 204 2.31 21.43 14.86
CA SER A 204 1.71 21.38 13.53
C SER A 204 0.83 20.15 13.41
N PHE A 205 -0.46 20.37 13.18
CA PHE A 205 -1.38 19.32 12.75
C PHE A 205 -0.80 18.56 11.54
N PRO A 206 -0.99 17.24 11.41
CA PRO A 206 -0.49 16.46 10.26
C PRO A 206 -0.84 17.09 8.90
N LEU A 207 -2.05 17.63 8.79
CA LEU A 207 -2.51 18.36 7.61
C LEU A 207 -1.65 19.60 7.30
N LEU A 208 -1.19 20.32 8.32
CA LEU A 208 -0.33 21.48 8.13
C LEU A 208 1.06 21.09 7.60
N THR A 209 1.61 19.96 8.03
CA THR A 209 2.85 19.40 7.49
C THR A 209 2.72 19.10 5.99
N ILE A 210 1.57 18.56 5.59
CA ILE A 210 1.26 18.26 4.19
C ILE A 210 1.16 19.57 3.38
N ILE A 211 0.33 20.51 3.81
CA ILE A 211 0.05 21.75 3.07
C ILE A 211 1.32 22.61 2.90
N LYS A 212 2.20 22.63 3.90
CA LYS A 212 3.45 23.41 3.85
C LYS A 212 4.53 22.79 2.96
N SER A 213 4.38 21.52 2.55
CA SER A 213 5.38 20.82 1.75
C SER A 213 4.85 20.57 0.34
N PRO A 214 5.20 21.41 -0.65
CA PRO A 214 4.77 21.21 -2.05
C PRO A 214 5.22 19.85 -2.57
N PHE A 215 6.34 19.34 -2.06
CA PHE A 215 6.85 18.02 -2.39
C PHE A 215 5.94 16.89 -1.89
N ILE A 216 5.40 16.99 -0.68
CA ILE A 216 4.40 16.01 -0.17
C ILE A 216 3.09 16.10 -0.97
N ILE A 217 2.64 17.30 -1.31
CA ILE A 217 1.44 17.49 -2.15
C ILE A 217 1.62 16.80 -3.50
N LEU A 218 2.75 17.01 -4.18
CA LEU A 218 3.02 16.36 -5.46
C LEU A 218 3.09 14.83 -5.34
N MET A 219 3.62 14.29 -4.22
CA MET A 219 3.57 12.85 -3.95
C MET A 219 2.13 12.35 -3.79
N ILE A 220 1.28 13.11 -3.09
CA ILE A 220 -0.15 12.77 -2.93
C ILE A 220 -0.85 12.78 -4.29
N VAL A 221 -0.64 13.82 -5.10
CA VAL A 221 -1.29 13.95 -6.41
C VAL A 221 -0.83 12.84 -7.37
N LEU A 222 0.46 12.49 -7.37
CA LEU A 222 0.97 11.36 -8.16
C LEU A 222 0.35 10.03 -7.70
N ALA A 223 0.28 9.79 -6.39
CA ALA A 223 -0.34 8.58 -5.86
C ALA A 223 -1.85 8.54 -6.13
N LEU A 224 -2.53 9.69 -6.05
CA LEU A 224 -3.95 9.82 -6.35
C LEU A 224 -4.23 9.54 -7.83
N GLY A 225 -3.42 10.06 -8.76
CA GLY A 225 -3.54 9.73 -10.19
C GLY A 225 -3.32 8.24 -10.44
N ASN A 226 -2.34 7.63 -9.78
CA ASN A 226 -2.08 6.19 -9.91
C ASN A 226 -3.21 5.33 -9.36
N ASN A 227 -3.76 5.70 -8.20
CA ASN A 227 -4.88 4.99 -7.57
C ASN A 227 -6.19 5.25 -8.30
N MET A 228 -6.37 6.42 -8.93
CA MET A 228 -7.49 6.68 -9.82
C MET A 228 -7.47 5.72 -11.00
N PHE A 229 -6.30 5.52 -11.61
CA PHE A 229 -6.13 4.58 -12.72
C PHE A 229 -6.40 3.13 -12.28
N ASP A 230 -5.82 2.67 -11.17
CA ASP A 230 -6.08 1.32 -10.64
C ASP A 230 -7.55 1.15 -10.27
N GLY A 231 -8.14 2.12 -9.58
CA GLY A 231 -9.55 2.09 -9.21
C GLY A 231 -10.45 1.91 -10.43
N LEU A 232 -10.17 2.59 -11.55
CA LEU A 232 -10.90 2.40 -12.81
C LEU A 232 -10.69 1.00 -13.39
N VAL A 233 -9.47 0.47 -13.38
CA VAL A 233 -9.16 -0.88 -13.89
C VAL A 233 -9.78 -1.97 -13.02
N GLU A 234 -9.65 -1.88 -11.70
CA GLU A 234 -10.17 -2.86 -10.73
C GLU A 234 -11.70 -2.87 -10.72
N SER A 235 -12.34 -1.69 -10.71
CA SER A 235 -13.81 -1.60 -10.70
C SER A 235 -14.46 -1.96 -12.03
N SER A 236 -13.78 -1.77 -13.16
CA SER A 236 -14.27 -2.21 -14.48
C SER A 236 -13.74 -3.58 -14.93
N GLY A 237 -12.76 -4.16 -14.23
CA GLY A 237 -11.97 -5.28 -14.75
C GLY A 237 -12.78 -6.55 -14.98
N ALA A 238 -13.70 -6.88 -14.08
CA ALA A 238 -14.61 -8.01 -14.26
C ALA A 238 -15.50 -7.81 -15.51
N ALA A 239 -16.10 -6.63 -15.65
CA ALA A 239 -16.93 -6.28 -16.81
C ALA A 239 -16.12 -6.19 -18.11
N LEU A 240 -14.88 -5.72 -18.08
CA LEU A 240 -13.99 -5.73 -19.24
C LEU A 240 -13.68 -7.16 -19.68
N ILE A 241 -13.33 -8.05 -18.76
CA ILE A 241 -13.00 -9.44 -19.07
C ILE A 241 -14.23 -10.18 -19.62
N GLU A 242 -15.38 -10.03 -18.98
CA GLU A 242 -16.60 -10.71 -19.39
C GLU A 242 -17.24 -10.09 -20.63
N ASN A 243 -17.59 -8.81 -20.57
CA ASN A 243 -18.40 -8.16 -21.60
C ASN A 243 -17.57 -7.69 -22.80
N LYS A 244 -16.29 -7.33 -22.59
CA LYS A 244 -15.44 -6.79 -23.66
C LYS A 244 -14.51 -7.85 -24.27
N MET A 245 -13.94 -8.74 -23.46
CA MET A 245 -13.04 -9.80 -23.93
C MET A 245 -13.78 -11.12 -24.21
N GLY A 246 -15.04 -11.28 -23.76
CA GLY A 246 -15.80 -12.52 -23.92
C GLY A 246 -15.23 -13.70 -23.14
N LEU A 247 -14.47 -13.43 -22.07
CA LEU A 247 -13.79 -14.42 -21.25
C LEU A 247 -14.49 -14.60 -19.92
N SER A 248 -14.31 -15.75 -19.28
CA SER A 248 -14.87 -15.98 -17.94
C SER A 248 -14.28 -15.02 -16.91
N VAL A 249 -15.12 -14.49 -16.02
CA VAL A 249 -14.74 -13.58 -14.90
C VAL A 249 -13.59 -14.14 -14.05
N LYS A 250 -13.38 -15.47 -14.04
CA LYS A 250 -12.23 -16.12 -13.37
C LYS A 250 -10.87 -15.55 -13.78
N TYR A 251 -10.75 -14.97 -14.98
CA TYR A 251 -9.51 -14.34 -15.44
C TYR A 251 -9.21 -13.02 -14.73
N PHE A 252 -10.17 -12.42 -14.02
CA PHE A 252 -9.96 -11.22 -13.22
C PHE A 252 -8.91 -11.43 -12.12
N GLY A 253 -8.89 -12.59 -11.46
CA GLY A 253 -7.90 -12.91 -10.44
C GLY A 253 -6.45 -12.97 -10.96
N PHE A 254 -6.25 -13.17 -12.26
CA PHE A 254 -4.90 -13.15 -12.86
C PHE A 254 -4.29 -11.74 -12.88
N ILE A 255 -5.11 -10.69 -12.82
CA ILE A 255 -4.65 -9.30 -12.75
C ILE A 255 -3.74 -9.13 -11.54
N ASP A 256 -4.23 -9.50 -10.36
CA ASP A 256 -3.49 -9.35 -9.09
C ASP A 256 -2.29 -10.30 -9.00
N ILE A 257 -2.41 -11.54 -9.49
CA ILE A 257 -1.30 -12.49 -9.46
C ILE A 257 -0.14 -12.00 -10.34
N CYS A 258 -0.44 -11.58 -11.58
CA CYS A 258 0.58 -11.07 -12.51
C CYS A 258 1.19 -9.75 -11.99
N ALA A 259 0.35 -8.82 -11.51
CA ALA A 259 0.76 -7.57 -10.90
C ALA A 259 1.67 -7.79 -9.68
N GLY A 260 1.25 -8.64 -8.75
CA GLY A 260 2.00 -8.95 -7.53
C GLY A 260 3.35 -9.59 -7.83
N ALA A 261 3.40 -10.55 -8.77
CA ALA A 261 4.64 -11.21 -9.17
C ALA A 261 5.62 -10.24 -9.85
N ALA A 262 5.14 -9.45 -10.83
CA ALA A 262 5.95 -8.45 -11.51
C ALA A 262 6.44 -7.36 -10.53
N GLY A 263 5.55 -6.89 -9.65
CA GLY A 263 5.88 -5.98 -8.57
C GLY A 263 6.98 -6.53 -7.67
N PHE A 264 6.82 -7.76 -7.16
CA PHE A 264 7.81 -8.40 -6.29
C PHE A 264 9.19 -8.47 -6.95
N LEU A 265 9.27 -8.94 -8.20
CA LEU A 265 10.51 -8.99 -8.97
C LEU A 265 11.13 -7.61 -9.15
N SER A 266 10.31 -6.59 -9.39
CA SER A 266 10.79 -5.22 -9.52
C SER A 266 11.43 -4.67 -8.23
N THR A 267 11.05 -5.16 -7.04
CA THR A 267 11.74 -4.78 -5.79
C THR A 267 13.18 -5.28 -5.73
N LEU A 268 13.48 -6.41 -6.39
CA LEU A 268 14.84 -6.94 -6.50
C LEU A 268 15.65 -6.07 -7.46
N VAL A 269 15.07 -5.73 -8.62
CA VAL A 269 15.67 -4.84 -9.61
C VAL A 269 15.92 -3.45 -9.01
N TYR A 270 14.92 -2.86 -8.35
CA TYR A 270 15.04 -1.56 -7.68
C TYR A 270 16.16 -1.57 -6.62
N GLY A 271 16.23 -2.63 -5.80
CA GLY A 271 17.27 -2.79 -4.80
C GLY A 271 18.68 -2.84 -5.39
N ALA A 272 18.88 -3.55 -6.51
CA ALA A 272 20.15 -3.57 -7.22
C ALA A 272 20.47 -2.22 -7.88
N ALA A 273 19.46 -1.57 -8.45
CA ALA A 273 19.59 -0.30 -9.16
C ALA A 273 19.93 0.87 -8.22
N LEU A 274 19.50 0.83 -6.96
CA LEU A 274 19.87 1.83 -5.94
C LEU A 274 21.39 1.99 -5.75
N ASN A 275 22.17 0.94 -6.04
CA ASN A 275 23.64 0.99 -5.93
C ASN A 275 24.31 1.69 -7.12
N ARG A 276 23.57 1.92 -8.21
CA ARG A 276 24.12 2.42 -9.49
C ARG A 276 23.44 3.68 -10.00
N LEU A 277 22.18 3.91 -9.64
CA LEU A 277 21.35 4.99 -10.14
C LEU A 277 20.90 5.90 -9.01
N SER A 278 20.78 7.19 -9.31
CA SER A 278 20.25 8.16 -8.34
C SER A 278 18.73 8.06 -8.23
N ARG A 279 18.18 8.56 -7.11
CA ARG A 279 16.73 8.57 -6.85
C ARG A 279 15.96 9.29 -7.96
N GLU A 280 16.51 10.35 -8.55
CA GLU A 280 15.85 11.08 -9.65
C GLU A 280 15.73 10.22 -10.91
N THR A 281 16.78 9.45 -11.23
CA THR A 281 16.76 8.55 -12.39
C THR A 281 15.77 7.41 -12.17
N LEU A 282 15.75 6.83 -10.98
CA LEU A 282 14.78 5.78 -10.63
C LEU A 282 13.34 6.31 -10.64
N LEU A 283 13.10 7.53 -10.17
CA LEU A 283 11.79 8.18 -10.23
C LEU A 283 11.36 8.41 -11.69
N ALA A 284 12.29 8.85 -12.55
CA ALA A 284 12.01 9.07 -13.96
C ALA A 284 11.70 7.77 -14.71
N ILE A 285 12.46 6.70 -14.44
CA ILE A 285 12.19 5.36 -14.99
C ILE A 285 10.80 4.89 -14.53
N GLY A 286 10.52 4.97 -13.23
CA GLY A 286 9.23 4.55 -12.68
C GLY A 286 8.06 5.33 -13.28
N LEU A 287 8.19 6.66 -13.39
CA LEU A 287 7.18 7.52 -14.00
C LEU A 287 6.97 7.21 -15.49
N GLY A 288 8.05 7.02 -16.24
CA GLY A 288 7.98 6.63 -17.65
C GLY A 288 7.27 5.30 -17.84
N LEU A 289 7.61 4.29 -17.02
CA LEU A 289 6.94 2.99 -17.02
C LEU A 289 5.44 3.12 -16.73
N ILE A 290 5.06 3.87 -15.68
CA ILE A 290 3.64 4.10 -15.35
C ILE A 290 2.90 4.69 -16.55
N VAL A 291 3.42 5.78 -17.12
CA VAL A 291 2.72 6.53 -18.17
C VAL A 291 2.64 5.73 -19.46
N ILE A 292 3.75 5.13 -19.92
CA ILE A 292 3.77 4.33 -21.15
C ILE A 292 2.88 3.10 -21.01
N ALA A 293 3.01 2.36 -19.90
CA ALA A 293 2.21 1.17 -19.69
C ALA A 293 0.72 1.50 -19.57
N SER A 294 0.35 2.57 -18.86
CA SER A 294 -1.04 2.99 -18.72
C SER A 294 -1.64 3.44 -20.06
N LEU A 295 -0.89 4.18 -20.88
CA LEU A 295 -1.33 4.59 -22.21
C LEU A 295 -1.55 3.37 -23.13
N LEU A 296 -0.60 2.44 -23.17
CA LEU A 296 -0.73 1.20 -23.94
C LEU A 296 -1.92 0.36 -23.47
N LEU A 297 -2.13 0.27 -22.15
CA LEU A 297 -3.28 -0.44 -21.58
C LEU A 297 -4.61 0.13 -22.08
N THR A 298 -4.74 1.46 -22.20
CA THR A 298 -5.98 2.08 -22.72
C THR A 298 -6.34 1.65 -24.13
N THR A 299 -5.36 1.21 -24.93
CA THR A 299 -5.54 0.75 -26.32
C THR A 299 -5.77 -0.76 -26.45
N THR A 300 -5.50 -1.53 -25.39
CA THR A 300 -5.56 -3.01 -25.41
C THR A 300 -6.52 -3.57 -24.37
N LEU A 301 -7.57 -2.81 -24.03
CA LEU A 301 -8.58 -3.20 -23.03
C LEU A 301 -9.42 -4.42 -23.45
N ASP A 302 -9.29 -4.88 -24.69
CA ASP A 302 -9.99 -6.01 -25.32
C ASP A 302 -9.13 -7.28 -25.40
N GLN A 303 -7.83 -7.21 -25.05
CA GLN A 303 -6.90 -8.33 -25.19
C GLN A 303 -6.27 -8.71 -23.85
N LEU A 304 -6.58 -9.90 -23.34
CA LEU A 304 -6.14 -10.33 -22.00
C LEU A 304 -4.61 -10.30 -21.81
N GLY A 305 -3.84 -10.84 -22.75
CA GLY A 305 -2.38 -10.91 -22.63
C GLY A 305 -1.71 -9.53 -22.51
N PRO A 306 -1.93 -8.62 -23.48
CA PRO A 306 -1.47 -7.24 -23.38
C PRO A 306 -2.03 -6.49 -22.17
N PHE A 307 -3.30 -6.71 -21.83
CA PHE A 307 -3.92 -6.11 -20.65
C PHE A 307 -3.17 -6.46 -19.36
N LEU A 308 -2.95 -7.76 -19.10
CA LEU A 308 -2.20 -8.23 -17.94
C LEU A 308 -0.75 -7.74 -17.94
N THR A 309 -0.13 -7.70 -19.13
CA THR A 309 1.26 -7.27 -19.30
C THR A 309 1.44 -5.79 -18.96
N PHE A 310 0.62 -4.92 -19.54
CA PHE A 310 0.75 -3.48 -19.33
C PHE A 310 0.25 -3.05 -17.95
N TYR A 311 -0.77 -3.70 -17.40
CA TYR A 311 -1.14 -3.46 -16.00
C TYR A 311 0.02 -3.82 -15.06
N SER A 312 0.61 -5.01 -15.23
CA SER A 312 1.77 -5.46 -14.44
C SER A 312 2.98 -4.52 -14.59
N LEU A 313 3.25 -4.03 -15.80
CA LEU A 313 4.31 -3.05 -16.04
C LEU A 313 4.03 -1.70 -15.36
N GLY A 314 2.77 -1.29 -15.30
CA GLY A 314 2.34 -0.14 -14.49
C GLY A 314 2.68 -0.33 -13.02
N ILE A 315 2.41 -1.51 -12.46
CA ILE A 315 2.77 -1.86 -11.07
C ILE A 315 4.30 -1.82 -10.85
N VAL A 316 5.10 -2.31 -11.79
CA VAL A 316 6.57 -2.18 -11.75
C VAL A 316 6.99 -0.71 -11.61
N GLY A 317 6.41 0.18 -12.42
CA GLY A 317 6.68 1.61 -12.32
C GLY A 317 6.23 2.21 -10.96
N LYS A 318 5.11 1.73 -10.41
CA LYS A 318 4.61 2.12 -9.08
C LYS A 318 5.53 1.66 -7.95
N VAL A 319 6.18 0.51 -8.05
CA VAL A 319 7.18 0.07 -7.06
C VAL A 319 8.34 1.06 -7.01
N PHE A 320 8.84 1.51 -8.17
CA PHE A 320 9.94 2.47 -8.23
C PHE A 320 9.54 3.82 -7.64
N THR A 321 8.45 4.39 -8.12
CA THR A 321 7.99 5.71 -7.66
C THR A 321 7.54 5.66 -6.20
N GLY A 322 6.82 4.61 -5.79
CA GLY A 322 6.31 4.39 -4.45
C GLY A 322 7.40 4.21 -3.39
N ASN A 323 8.47 3.45 -3.70
CA ASN A 323 9.62 3.32 -2.80
C ASN A 323 10.30 4.67 -2.55
N ILE A 324 10.50 5.46 -3.61
CA ILE A 324 11.11 6.80 -3.50
C ILE A 324 10.21 7.70 -2.65
N MET A 325 8.92 7.74 -2.94
CA MET A 325 7.94 8.50 -2.15
C MET A 325 7.93 8.07 -0.68
N ARG A 326 8.04 6.76 -0.41
CA ARG A 326 8.13 6.24 0.97
C ARG A 326 9.39 6.73 1.65
N THR A 327 10.58 6.59 1.06
CA THR A 327 11.82 7.15 1.62
C THR A 327 11.68 8.65 1.90
N LEU A 328 11.08 9.40 0.97
CA LEU A 328 10.88 10.84 1.11
C LEU A 328 9.94 11.15 2.28
N ARG A 329 8.83 10.42 2.46
CA ARG A 329 7.99 10.55 3.66
C ARG A 329 8.77 10.29 4.94
N LEU A 330 9.55 9.21 4.98
CA LEU A 330 10.36 8.82 6.15
C LEU A 330 11.46 9.82 6.51
N THR A 331 11.89 10.67 5.57
CA THR A 331 12.98 11.64 5.77
C THR A 331 12.51 13.09 5.86
N LEU A 332 11.34 13.42 5.32
CA LEU A 332 10.79 14.78 5.32
C LEU A 332 9.81 15.02 6.47
N ILE A 333 9.15 13.98 6.97
CA ILE A 333 8.14 14.11 8.02
C ILE A 333 8.81 13.90 9.39
N PRO A 334 8.59 14.80 10.36
CA PRO A 334 9.12 14.64 11.72
C PRO A 334 8.69 13.33 12.36
N TYR A 335 9.62 12.68 13.06
CA TYR A 335 9.42 11.35 13.65
C TYR A 335 8.22 11.28 14.60
N GLU A 336 7.98 12.33 15.39
CA GLU A 336 6.93 12.42 16.40
C GLU A 336 5.52 12.40 15.80
N ARG A 337 5.39 12.77 14.52
CA ARG A 337 4.12 12.83 13.77
C ARG A 337 4.14 11.97 12.52
N LEU A 338 5.14 11.09 12.39
CA LEU A 338 5.35 10.33 11.17
C LEU A 338 4.17 9.40 10.88
N ALA A 339 3.67 8.66 11.88
CA ALA A 339 2.61 7.70 11.64
C ALA A 339 1.29 8.41 11.32
N SER A 340 0.92 9.45 12.06
CA SER A 340 -0.30 10.24 11.83
C SER A 340 -0.30 11.00 10.51
N THR A 341 0.86 11.49 10.06
CA THR A 341 0.97 12.17 8.77
C THR A 341 1.00 11.16 7.63
N SER A 342 1.73 10.05 7.77
CA SER A 342 1.77 9.00 6.74
C SER A 342 0.39 8.37 6.54
N SER A 343 -0.33 8.06 7.62
CA SER A 343 -1.68 7.51 7.56
C SER A 343 -2.70 8.48 6.93
N LEU A 344 -2.56 9.80 7.16
CA LEU A 344 -3.36 10.81 6.49
C LEU A 344 -3.04 10.88 4.99
N ILE A 345 -1.76 10.81 4.61
CA ILE A 345 -1.34 10.72 3.19
C ILE A 345 -1.96 9.48 2.54
N VAL A 346 -1.92 8.34 3.23
CA VAL A 346 -2.50 7.08 2.76
C VAL A 346 -4.02 7.18 2.56
N LEU A 347 -4.74 7.88 3.45
CA LEU A 347 -6.17 8.19 3.25
C LEU A 347 -6.36 9.04 1.99
N LEU A 348 -5.62 10.14 1.84
CA LEU A 348 -5.77 11.04 0.70
C LEU A 348 -5.51 10.32 -0.61
N ASN A 349 -4.46 9.50 -0.66
CA ASN A 349 -4.10 8.71 -1.84
C ASN A 349 -5.20 7.72 -2.23
N GLN A 350 -5.80 7.02 -1.26
CA GLN A 350 -6.75 5.93 -1.54
C GLN A 350 -8.21 6.36 -1.55
N SER A 351 -8.52 7.58 -1.09
CA SER A 351 -9.90 8.12 -1.10
C SER A 351 -10.55 8.12 -2.48
N VAL A 352 -9.73 8.17 -3.55
CA VAL A 352 -10.19 8.13 -4.94
C VAL A 352 -10.74 6.76 -5.36
N LEU A 353 -10.29 5.66 -4.74
CA LEU A 353 -10.70 4.29 -5.11
C LEU A 353 -12.21 4.07 -5.01
N PRO A 354 -12.88 4.31 -3.85
CA PRO A 354 -14.33 4.14 -3.76
C PRO A 354 -15.08 5.14 -4.66
N LEU A 355 -14.52 6.33 -4.89
CA LEU A 355 -15.11 7.31 -5.80
C LEU A 355 -15.12 6.79 -7.23
N MET A 356 -14.06 6.12 -7.70
CA MET A 356 -14.01 5.59 -9.07
C MET A 356 -15.11 4.56 -9.34
N GLY A 357 -15.47 3.72 -8.37
CA GLY A 357 -16.61 2.81 -8.51
C GLY A 357 -17.94 3.54 -8.71
N VAL A 358 -18.20 4.61 -7.94
CA VAL A 358 -19.39 5.46 -8.13
C VAL A 358 -19.34 6.19 -9.48
N PHE A 359 -18.16 6.69 -9.88
CA PHE A 359 -18.01 7.36 -11.16
C PHE A 359 -18.24 6.42 -12.35
N LEU A 360 -17.82 5.16 -12.29
CA LEU A 360 -18.12 4.19 -13.34
C LEU A 360 -19.62 3.95 -13.48
N PHE A 361 -20.33 3.81 -12.37
CA PHE A 361 -21.78 3.67 -12.37
C PHE A 361 -22.47 4.85 -13.07
N LEU A 362 -22.05 6.08 -12.76
CA LEU A 362 -22.57 7.28 -13.43
C LEU A 362 -22.13 7.37 -14.90
N SER A 363 -20.89 7.00 -15.20
CA SER A 363 -20.31 7.01 -16.54
C SER A 363 -21.05 6.06 -17.48
N GLU A 364 -21.48 4.91 -16.98
CA GLU A 364 -22.29 3.95 -17.74
C GLU A 364 -23.69 4.52 -18.04
N HIS A 365 -24.31 5.19 -17.06
CA HIS A 365 -25.63 5.80 -17.25
C HIS A 365 -25.61 6.97 -18.24
N GLU A 366 -24.57 7.81 -18.19
CA GLU A 366 -24.40 9.01 -19.03
C GLU A 366 -23.64 8.73 -20.35
N GLY A 367 -23.23 7.48 -20.61
CA GLY A 367 -22.51 7.08 -21.82
C GLY A 367 -21.11 7.68 -21.96
N TRP A 368 -20.46 8.05 -20.85
CA TRP A 368 -19.11 8.60 -20.88
C TRP A 368 -18.08 7.49 -21.07
N PRO A 369 -17.08 7.66 -21.97
CA PRO A 369 -16.11 6.62 -22.23
C PRO A 369 -15.07 6.52 -21.10
N LEU A 370 -14.89 5.30 -20.56
CA LEU A 370 -13.90 4.93 -19.55
C LEU A 370 -12.49 5.47 -19.85
N THR A 371 -12.09 5.43 -21.11
CA THR A 371 -10.75 5.86 -21.55
C THR A 371 -10.49 7.33 -21.27
N ARG A 372 -11.50 8.22 -21.29
CA ARG A 372 -11.29 9.65 -20.95
C ARG A 372 -10.79 9.82 -19.52
N PHE A 373 -11.36 9.06 -18.57
CA PHE A 373 -10.96 9.12 -17.17
C PHE A 373 -9.59 8.49 -16.94
N MET A 374 -9.27 7.41 -17.64
CA MET A 374 -7.92 6.86 -17.65
C MET A 374 -6.88 7.89 -18.11
N HIS A 375 -7.16 8.67 -19.17
CA HIS A 375 -6.27 9.74 -19.61
C HIS A 375 -6.12 10.88 -18.58
N ILE A 376 -7.19 11.23 -17.85
CA ILE A 376 -7.12 12.20 -16.75
C ILE A 376 -6.19 11.69 -15.65
N ALA A 377 -6.35 10.43 -15.23
CA ALA A 377 -5.51 9.79 -14.22
C ALA A 377 -4.02 9.77 -14.65
N ILE A 378 -3.74 9.39 -15.89
CA ILE A 378 -2.38 9.39 -16.47
C ILE A 378 -1.80 10.80 -16.48
N THR A 379 -2.58 11.80 -16.91
CA THR A 379 -2.13 13.20 -16.97
C THR A 379 -1.80 13.73 -15.58
N LEU A 380 -2.64 13.43 -14.59
CA LEU A 380 -2.43 13.82 -13.21
C LEU A 380 -1.12 13.22 -12.66
N SER A 381 -0.90 11.92 -12.87
CA SER A 381 0.34 11.24 -12.50
C SER A 381 1.56 11.83 -13.21
N LEU A 382 1.47 12.07 -14.52
CA LEU A 382 2.57 12.64 -15.31
C LEU A 382 2.97 14.03 -14.81
N LEU A 383 2.00 14.94 -14.65
CA LEU A 383 2.27 16.31 -14.21
C LEU A 383 2.86 16.35 -12.80
N ALA A 384 2.29 15.59 -11.86
CA ALA A 384 2.79 15.51 -10.50
C ALA A 384 4.19 14.87 -10.43
N GLY A 385 4.43 13.81 -11.20
CA GLY A 385 5.72 13.15 -11.31
C GLY A 385 6.82 14.04 -11.90
N ILE A 386 6.50 14.81 -12.95
CA ILE A 386 7.42 15.82 -13.51
C ILE A 386 7.73 16.89 -12.46
N GLY A 387 6.71 17.37 -11.73
CA GLY A 387 6.90 18.31 -10.63
C GLY A 387 7.87 17.80 -9.55
N LEU A 388 7.73 16.54 -9.14
CA LEU A 388 8.64 15.89 -8.19
C LEU A 388 10.08 15.80 -8.74
N LEU A 389 10.23 15.40 -10.01
CA LEU A 389 11.54 15.32 -10.66
C LEU A 389 12.25 16.68 -10.71
N ILE A 390 11.52 17.74 -11.05
CA ILE A 390 12.05 19.11 -11.05
C ILE A 390 12.45 19.51 -9.62
N GLY A 391 11.61 19.23 -8.63
CA GLY A 391 11.88 19.51 -7.22
C GLY A 391 13.14 18.82 -6.70
N LEU A 392 13.30 17.52 -6.98
CA LEU A 392 14.49 16.77 -6.57
C LEU A 392 15.77 17.30 -7.24
N ARG A 393 15.71 17.60 -8.54
CA ARG A 393 16.86 18.14 -9.28
C ARG A 393 17.30 19.51 -8.78
N ARG A 394 16.36 20.38 -8.39
CA ARG A 394 16.67 21.70 -7.80
C ARG A 394 17.39 21.56 -6.46
N LYS A 395 16.86 20.74 -5.55
CA LYS A 395 17.46 20.49 -4.23
C LYS A 395 18.88 19.92 -4.34
N LYS A 396 19.13 19.03 -5.30
CA LYS A 396 20.48 18.49 -5.56
C LYS A 396 21.46 19.57 -6.02
N ARG A 397 21.03 20.49 -6.88
CA ARG A 397 21.87 21.61 -7.35
C ARG A 397 22.22 22.58 -6.23
N GLU A 398 21.27 22.92 -5.36
CA GLU A 398 21.50 23.78 -4.20
C GLU A 398 22.50 23.19 -3.20
N ASN A 399 22.52 21.86 -3.06
CA ASN A 399 23.43 21.15 -2.15
C ASN A 399 24.82 20.86 -2.77
N THR A 400 25.08 21.23 -4.02
CA THR A 400 26.40 21.06 -4.64
C THR A 400 27.17 22.36 -4.43
N PRO A 401 28.26 22.39 -3.63
CA PRO A 401 28.99 23.63 -3.40
C PRO A 401 29.53 24.17 -4.73
N LEU A 402 29.30 25.46 -4.99
CA LEU A 402 29.97 26.19 -6.06
C LEU A 402 31.47 26.03 -5.84
N SER A 403 32.14 25.32 -6.75
CA SER A 403 33.60 25.30 -6.82
C SER A 403 34.09 26.75 -6.89
N SER A 404 34.76 27.23 -5.85
CA SER A 404 35.41 28.53 -5.83
C SER A 404 36.32 28.67 -7.06
N PRO A 405 36.35 29.81 -7.76
CA PRO A 405 37.34 30.03 -8.79
C PRO A 405 38.73 29.93 -8.15
N HIS A 406 39.60 29.10 -8.72
CA HIS A 406 41.01 29.05 -8.37
C HIS A 406 41.58 30.48 -8.39
N PRO A 407 42.33 30.92 -7.37
CA PRO A 407 43.09 32.15 -7.49
C PRO A 407 44.18 31.92 -8.54
N ASP A 408 44.17 32.73 -9.58
CA ASP A 408 45.25 32.82 -10.56
C ASP A 408 46.59 32.92 -9.83
N ILE A 409 47.45 31.93 -10.06
CA ILE A 409 48.85 31.96 -9.62
C ILE A 409 49.55 32.94 -10.56
N SER A 410 49.61 34.21 -10.15
CA SER A 410 50.63 35.12 -10.64
C SER A 410 51.86 35.01 -9.74
N ARG A 411 52.89 34.31 -10.20
CA ARG A 411 54.31 34.65 -10.01
C ARG A 411 55.21 33.73 -10.82
#